data_AF-A0A7J3ABW9-F1
#
_entry.id   AF-A0A7J3ABW9-F1
#
_cell.length_a   1.000
_cell.length_b   1.000
_cell.length_c   1.000
_cell.angle_alpha   90.00
_cell.angle_beta   90.00
_cell.angle_gamma   90.00
#
_symmetry.space_group_name_H-M   'P 1'
#
loop_
_entity.id
_entity.type
_entity.pdbx_description
1 polymer ?
#
loop_
_entity_poly.entity_id
_entity_poly.type
_entity_poly.pdbx_seq_one_letter_code
_entity_poly.pdbx_strand_id
1 'polypeptide(L)' 'PEMIESGRNGFLVEPFNSRELAEKILFYLEHPAEAAEMALSARRTIEEKFDWRLIVKKVLDVYAEALS' A
#
# COMPACT_ATOMS: atom_id res chain seq x y z
N PRO A 1 3.16 -0.03 -8.81
CA PRO A 1 1.79 0.52 -8.67
C PRO A 1 0.81 -0.41 -7.92
N GLU A 2 0.99 -1.73 -7.96
CA GLU A 2 -0.02 -2.70 -7.47
C GLU A 2 -0.32 -2.63 -5.96
N MET A 3 0.60 -2.10 -5.15
CA MET A 3 0.40 -1.94 -3.69
C MET A 3 -0.16 -0.58 -3.28
N ILE A 4 0.02 0.46 -4.12
CA ILE A 4 -0.32 1.85 -3.78
C ILE A 4 -1.44 2.34 -4.69
N GLU A 5 -2.55 2.74 -4.08
CA GLU A 5 -3.63 3.51 -4.67
C GLU A 5 -3.41 4.99 -4.32
N SER A 6 -2.89 5.74 -5.30
CA SER A 6 -2.44 7.12 -5.10
C SER A 6 -3.56 8.01 -4.57
N GLY A 7 -3.28 8.80 -3.53
CA GLY A 7 -4.23 9.65 -2.82
C GLY A 7 -5.07 8.94 -1.75
N ARG A 8 -5.01 7.60 -1.66
CA ARG A 8 -5.77 6.83 -0.67
C ARG A 8 -4.89 6.16 0.38
N ASN A 9 -3.85 5.45 -0.06
CA ASN A 9 -2.96 4.71 0.84
C ASN A 9 -1.48 5.04 0.63
N GLY A 10 -1.21 6.15 -0.08
CA GLY A 10 0.10 6.67 -0.41
C GLY A 10 0.01 7.61 -1.62
N PHE A 11 1.14 8.09 -2.11
CA PHE A 11 1.23 8.79 -3.38
C PHE A 11 2.15 8.04 -4.33
N LEU A 12 1.75 7.97 -5.59
CA LEU A 12 2.65 7.66 -6.70
C LEU A 12 3.16 8.98 -7.28
N VAL A 13 4.44 9.02 -7.62
CA VAL A 13 5.11 10.17 -8.26
C VAL A 13 5.87 9.67 -9.48
N GLU A 14 6.09 10.55 -10.45
CA GLU A 14 6.84 10.18 -11.65
C GLU A 14 8.32 9.87 -11.33
N PRO A 15 8.91 8.81 -11.92
CA PRO A 15 10.31 8.50 -11.73
C PRO A 15 11.21 9.70 -12.05
N PHE A 16 12.19 9.95 -11.20
CA PHE A 16 13.15 11.06 -11.31
C PHE A 16 12.55 12.47 -11.24
N ASN A 17 11.26 12.63 -10.90
CA ASN A 17 10.64 13.92 -10.67
C ASN A 17 10.83 14.38 -9.21
N SER A 18 11.99 14.96 -8.91
CA SER A 18 12.33 15.42 -7.55
C SER A 18 11.39 16.49 -7.01
N ARG A 19 10.84 17.33 -7.89
CA ARG A 19 9.89 18.38 -7.53
C ARG A 19 8.58 17.79 -7.02
N GLU A 20 7.99 16.86 -7.77
CA GLU A 20 6.76 16.20 -7.37
C GLU A 20 6.93 15.39 -6.09
N LEU A 21 8.07 14.70 -5.93
CA LEU A 21 8.38 14.00 -4.68
C LEU A 21 8.40 14.97 -3.48
N ALA A 22 9.06 16.13 -3.62
CA ALA A 22 9.10 17.14 -2.57
C ALA A 22 7.70 17.68 -2.24
N GLU A 23 6.86 17.92 -3.25
CA GLU A 23 5.47 18.36 -3.07
C GLU A 23 4.65 17.33 -2.27
N LYS A 24 4.80 16.02 -2.54
CA LYS A 24 4.09 14.98 -1.77
C LYS A 24 4.62 14.81 -0.35
N ILE A 25 5.91 15.02 -0.12
CA ILE A 25 6.47 15.04 1.25
C ILE A 25 5.91 16.23 2.03
N LEU A 26 5.88 17.42 1.43
CA LEU A 26 5.31 18.62 2.05
C LEU A 26 3.83 18.44 2.37
N PHE A 27 3.06 17.82 1.47
CA PHE A 27 1.65 17.52 1.73
C PHE A 27 1.45 16.77 3.06
N TYR A 28 2.26 15.74 3.36
CA TYR A 28 2.13 15.00 4.62
C TYR A 28 2.41 15.85 5.86
N LEU A 29 3.26 16.87 5.74
CA LEU A 29 3.61 17.79 6.83
C LEU A 29 2.56 18.88 7.01
N GLU A 30 2.03 19.40 5.91
CA GLU A 30 1.07 20.51 5.89
C GLU A 30 -0.37 20.04 6.20
N HIS A 31 -0.69 18.78 5.91
CA HIS A 31 -2.01 18.18 6.08
C HIS A 31 -2.01 16.97 7.03
N PRO A 32 -1.70 17.13 8.33
CA PRO A 32 -1.49 16.02 9.25
C PRO A 32 -2.72 15.13 9.47
N ALA A 33 -3.93 15.68 9.37
CA ALA A 33 -5.16 14.91 9.49
C ALA A 33 -5.36 13.96 8.28
N GLU A 34 -5.19 14.49 7.07
CA GLU A 34 -5.29 13.70 5.83
C GLU A 34 -4.15 12.66 5.76
N ALA A 35 -2.96 13.04 6.21
CA ALA A 35 -1.82 12.12 6.36
C ALA A 35 -2.13 10.95 7.30
N ALA A 36 -2.77 11.21 8.45
CA ALA A 36 -3.15 10.18 9.41
C ALA A 36 -4.19 9.20 8.83
N GLU A 37 -5.21 9.72 8.15
CA GLU A 37 -6.21 8.89 7.46
C GLU A 37 -5.59 8.02 6.36
N MET A 38 -4.65 8.59 5.60
CA MET A 38 -3.90 7.84 4.59
C MET A 38 -3.04 6.73 5.21
N ALA A 39 -2.41 6.99 6.37
CA ALA A 39 -1.63 5.99 7.09
C ALA A 39 -2.50 4.82 7.60
N LEU A 40 -3.70 5.11 8.12
CA LEU A 40 -4.67 4.08 8.51
C LEU A 40 -5.11 3.24 7.29
N SER A 41 -5.38 3.89 6.16
CA SER A 41 -5.72 3.22 4.90
C SER A 41 -4.58 2.35 4.37
N ALA A 42 -3.34 2.80 4.49
CA ALA A 42 -2.14 2.02 4.17
C ALA A 42 -2.02 0.78 5.05
N ARG A 43 -2.19 0.94 6.37
CA ARG A 43 -2.16 -0.18 7.31
C ARG A 43 -3.20 -1.24 6.97
N ARG A 44 -4.44 -0.81 6.75
CA ARG A 44 -5.55 -1.68 6.37
C ARG A 44 -5.27 -2.44 5.07
N THR A 45 -4.68 -1.78 4.07
CA THR A 45 -4.31 -2.42 2.80
C THR A 45 -3.36 -3.59 3.02
N ILE A 46 -2.35 -3.41 3.88
CA ILE A 46 -1.39 -4.46 4.20
C ILE A 46 -2.06 -5.63 4.92
N GLU A 47 -2.88 -5.35 5.93
CA GLU A 47 -3.56 -6.40 6.70
C GLU A 47 -4.56 -7.22 5.86
N GLU A 48 -5.28 -6.58 4.95
CA GLU A 48 -6.31 -7.27 4.14
C GLU A 48 -5.73 -8.02 2.94
N LYS A 49 -4.68 -7.47 2.30
CA LYS A 49 -4.19 -8.01 1.01
C LYS A 49 -2.85 -8.72 1.11
N PHE A 50 -2.02 -8.33 2.07
CA PHE A 50 -0.60 -8.72 2.13
C PHE A 50 -0.21 -9.38 3.46
N ASP A 51 -1.18 -9.69 4.34
CA ASP A 51 -0.91 -10.45 5.56
C ASP A 51 -0.40 -11.86 5.24
N TRP A 52 0.71 -12.23 5.88
CA TRP A 52 1.42 -13.47 5.58
C TRP A 52 0.62 -14.73 5.93
N ARG A 53 -0.29 -14.65 6.89
CA ARG A 53 -1.21 -15.75 7.23
C ARG A 53 -2.20 -15.98 6.10
N LEU A 54 -2.68 -14.91 5.46
CA LEU A 54 -3.57 -14.99 4.31
C LEU A 54 -2.84 -15.56 3.09
N ILE A 55 -1.60 -15.13 2.85
CA ILE A 55 -0.84 -15.59 1.69
C ILE A 55 -0.41 -17.05 1.84
N VAL A 56 0.09 -17.46 3.01
CA VAL A 56 0.44 -18.86 3.27
C VAL A 56 -0.76 -19.78 3.04
N LYS A 57 -1.95 -19.38 3.50
CA LYS A 57 -3.17 -20.14 3.24
C LYS A 57 -3.41 -20.32 1.73
N LYS A 58 -3.38 -19.23 0.95
CA LYS A 58 -3.57 -19.29 -0.51
C LYS A 58 -2.54 -20.18 -1.20
N VAL A 59 -1.27 -20.13 -0.75
CA VAL A 59 -0.20 -20.96 -1.30
C VAL A 59 -0.45 -22.45 -0.99
N LEU A 60 -0.87 -22.77 0.23
CA LEU A 60 -1.21 -24.14 0.61
C LEU A 60 -2.44 -24.67 -0.15
N ASP A 61 -3.44 -23.82 -0.40
CA ASP A 61 -4.61 -24.19 -1.20
C ASP A 61 -4.20 -24.61 -2.63
N VAL A 62 -3.28 -23.88 -3.26
CA VAL A 62 -2.72 -24.22 -4.57
C VAL A 62 -1.95 -25.55 -4.53
N TYR A 63 -1.13 -25.78 -3.50
CA TYR A 63 -0.43 -27.07 -3.36
C TYR A 63 -1.38 -28.23 -3.14
N ALA A 64 -2.45 -28.04 -2.36
CA ALA A 64 -3.46 -29.06 -2.14
C ALA A 64 -4.15 -29.44 -3.45
N GLU A 65 -4.57 -28.45 -4.25
CA GLU A 65 -5.21 -28.66 -5.56
C GLU A 65 -4.30 -29.40 -6.54
N ALA A 66 -3.00 -29.06 -6.58
CA ALA A 66 -2.05 -29.66 -7.50
C ALA A 66 -1.63 -31.11 -7.13
N LEU A 67 -1.82 -31.51 -5.87
CA LEU A 67 -1.45 -32.83 -5.35
C LEU A 67 -2.63 -33.79 -5.20
N SER A 68 -3.87 -33.29 -5.32
CA SER A 68 -5.10 -34.10 -5.47
C SER A 68 -5.27 -34.64 -6.88
#